data_AF-A0A382AQY5-F1
#
_entry.id   AF-A0A382AQY5-F1
#
_cell.length_a   1.000
_cell.length_b   1.000
_cell.length_c   1.000
_cell.angle_alpha   90.00
_cell.angle_beta   90.00
_cell.angle_gamma   90.00
#
_symmetry.space_group_name_H-M   'P 1'
#
loop_
_entity.id
_entity.type
_entity.pdbx_description
1 polymer ?
#
loop_
_entity_poly.entity_id
_entity_poly.type
_entity_poly.pdbx_seq_one_letter_code
_entity_poly.pdbx_strand_id
1 'polypeptide(L)'
;MGGHPITIDGQFPDWANVPLAYSDMEGDGMSADFADVKITYDQEFLFIYFNYHNGEFLMQDWNEFHLYIDADNNASSGLDFQGIGAELDWTFGQREGVFYINGGSETVWQNDLTLRIGPTITSSEFEIAISRESDVLTLNES
;
A
#
# COMPACT_ATOMS: atom_id res chain seq x y z
N MET A 1 4.19 21.37 5.78
CA MET A 1 3.11 21.67 4.82
C MET A 1 2.04 20.62 5.08
N GLY A 2 0.78 21.00 5.31
CA GLY A 2 -0.28 20.02 5.55
C GLY A 2 -0.61 19.29 4.25
N GLY A 3 -0.63 17.96 4.28
CA GLY A 3 -1.00 17.12 3.14
C GLY A 3 -2.42 17.43 2.66
N HIS A 4 -2.71 17.04 1.42
CA HIS A 4 -4.07 17.11 0.88
C HIS A 4 -5.02 16.31 1.80
N PRO A 5 -6.21 16.84 2.15
CA PRO A 5 -7.16 16.08 2.96
C PRO A 5 -7.69 14.93 2.10
N ILE A 6 -7.17 13.72 2.33
CA ILE A 6 -7.60 12.49 1.66
C ILE A 6 -8.61 11.77 2.55
N THR A 7 -9.72 11.32 1.96
CA THR A 7 -10.71 10.49 2.64
C THR A 7 -10.83 9.15 1.94
N ILE A 8 -10.62 8.06 2.67
CA ILE A 8 -10.82 6.71 2.11
C ILE A 8 -12.32 6.39 2.08
N ASP A 9 -12.98 6.70 0.97
CA ASP A 9 -14.42 6.49 0.75
C ASP A 9 -14.77 5.87 -0.61
N GLY A 10 -13.76 5.58 -1.44
CA GLY A 10 -13.92 5.05 -2.79
C GLY A 10 -14.33 6.11 -3.81
N GLN A 11 -14.12 7.40 -3.52
CA GLN A 11 -14.25 8.52 -4.44
C GLN A 11 -12.90 9.23 -4.55
N PHE A 12 -12.48 9.55 -5.78
CA PHE A 12 -11.14 10.07 -6.05
C PHE A 12 -10.97 11.58 -6.36
N PRO A 13 -11.96 12.49 -6.22
CA PRO A 13 -11.76 13.91 -6.51
C PRO A 13 -10.65 14.59 -5.68
N ASP A 14 -10.41 14.17 -4.46
CA ASP A 14 -9.39 14.67 -3.54
C ASP A 14 -7.96 14.29 -3.98
N TRP A 15 -7.79 13.21 -4.74
CA TRP A 15 -6.54 12.79 -5.38
C TRP A 15 -6.15 13.62 -6.61
N ALA A 16 -6.99 14.54 -7.08
CA ALA A 16 -6.77 15.30 -8.31
C ALA A 16 -5.51 16.17 -8.28
N ASN A 17 -5.12 16.68 -7.10
CA ASN A 17 -3.95 17.54 -6.93
C ASN A 17 -2.72 16.81 -6.38
N VAL A 18 -2.84 15.52 -6.05
CA VAL A 18 -1.70 14.73 -5.60
C VAL A 18 -0.86 14.37 -6.83
N PRO A 19 0.44 14.73 -6.87
CA PRO A 19 1.31 14.39 -7.98
C PRO A 19 1.45 12.87 -8.17
N LEU A 20 1.69 12.45 -9.41
CA LEU A 20 2.11 11.09 -9.72
C LEU A 20 3.45 10.80 -9.03
N ALA A 21 3.49 9.71 -8.27
CA ALA A 21 4.72 9.15 -7.74
C ALA A 21 5.40 8.24 -8.77
N TYR A 22 4.60 7.45 -9.49
CA TYR A 22 5.05 6.55 -10.55
C TYR A 22 3.93 6.31 -11.58
N SER A 23 4.30 5.93 -12.79
CA SER A 23 3.39 5.55 -13.87
C SER A 23 4.04 4.43 -14.68
N ASP A 24 3.34 3.30 -14.79
CA ASP A 24 3.82 2.09 -15.45
C ASP A 24 3.37 1.99 -16.91
N MET A 25 4.05 1.17 -17.71
CA MET A 25 3.77 1.05 -19.14
C MET A 25 2.57 0.15 -19.41
N GLU A 26 1.61 0.62 -20.21
CA GLU A 26 0.45 -0.19 -20.62
C GLU A 26 0.87 -1.46 -21.37
N GLY A 27 0.32 -2.60 -20.95
CA GLY A 27 0.43 -3.88 -21.63
C GLY A 27 1.69 -4.70 -21.34
N ASP A 28 2.46 -4.34 -20.31
CA ASP A 28 3.59 -5.16 -19.82
C ASP A 28 3.22 -6.04 -18.61
N GLY A 29 2.07 -5.79 -17.98
CA GLY A 29 1.48 -6.63 -16.94
C GLY A 29 0.89 -7.94 -17.46
N MET A 30 1.09 -9.04 -16.72
CA MET A 30 0.54 -10.36 -17.08
C MET A 30 -0.83 -10.66 -16.44
N SER A 31 -1.01 -10.33 -15.15
CA SER A 31 -2.25 -10.62 -14.40
C SER A 31 -3.10 -9.35 -14.26
N ALA A 32 -2.53 -8.32 -13.66
CA ALA A 32 -3.06 -6.98 -13.60
C ALA A 32 -2.03 -6.02 -14.19
N ASP A 33 -2.52 -5.07 -14.97
CA ASP A 33 -1.72 -4.06 -15.66
C ASP A 33 -1.82 -2.77 -14.85
N PHE A 34 -0.97 -2.62 -13.83
CA PHE A 34 -0.94 -1.44 -12.98
C PHE A 34 -0.58 -0.21 -13.82
N ALA A 35 -1.10 0.96 -13.45
CA ALA A 35 -0.86 2.19 -14.18
C ALA A 35 -0.18 3.22 -13.28
N ASP A 36 -0.96 4.12 -12.70
CA ASP A 36 -0.47 5.25 -11.92
C ASP A 36 -0.46 4.92 -10.43
N VAL A 37 0.55 5.43 -9.73
CA VAL A 37 0.62 5.45 -8.27
C VAL A 37 0.75 6.89 -7.82
N LYS A 38 -0.01 7.27 -6.79
CA LYS A 38 0.10 8.55 -6.10
C LYS A 38 0.25 8.29 -4.61
N ILE A 39 1.09 9.08 -3.94
CA ILE A 39 1.38 8.91 -2.52
C ILE A 39 1.35 10.29 -1.86
N THR A 40 0.68 10.39 -0.72
CA THR A 40 0.68 11.57 0.15
C THR A 40 0.55 11.12 1.60
N TYR A 41 0.71 12.03 2.55
CA TYR A 41 0.56 11.71 3.96
C TYR A 41 0.05 12.93 4.73
N ASP A 42 -0.51 12.67 5.91
CA ASP A 42 -0.77 13.69 6.92
C ASP A 42 -0.10 13.32 8.25
N GLN A 43 -0.57 13.87 9.37
CA GLN A 43 0.00 13.57 10.69
C GLN A 43 -0.28 12.15 11.15
N GLU A 44 -1.33 11.50 10.67
CA GLU A 44 -1.81 10.21 11.16
C GLU A 44 -1.61 9.09 10.15
N PHE A 45 -1.77 9.35 8.84
CA PHE A 45 -1.80 8.32 7.82
C PHE A 45 -0.83 8.57 6.65
N LEU A 46 -0.28 7.47 6.14
CA LEU A 46 0.25 7.36 4.79
C LEU A 46 -0.91 6.97 3.87
N PHE A 47 -1.11 7.71 2.78
CA PHE A 47 -2.14 7.45 1.79
C PHE A 47 -1.50 7.04 0.47
N ILE A 48 -2.05 5.98 -0.15
CA ILE A 48 -1.61 5.50 -1.46
C ILE A 48 -2.84 5.33 -2.33
N TYR A 49 -2.78 5.89 -3.54
CA TYR A 49 -3.71 5.64 -4.62
C TYR A 49 -3.00 4.86 -5.71
N PHE A 50 -3.71 3.93 -6.33
CA PHE A 50 -3.26 3.28 -7.55
C PHE A 50 -4.43 2.87 -8.44
N ASN A 51 -4.16 2.74 -9.73
CA ASN A 51 -5.13 2.25 -10.71
C ASN A 51 -4.49 1.24 -11.68
N TYR A 52 -5.32 0.72 -12.57
CA TYR A 52 -4.92 -0.21 -13.62
C TYR A 52 -5.21 0.40 -14.99
N HIS A 53 -4.40 0.08 -15.99
CA HIS A 53 -4.68 0.45 -17.39
C HIS A 53 -5.97 -0.21 -17.89
N ASN A 54 -6.25 -1.43 -17.44
CA ASN A 54 -7.43 -2.18 -17.81
C ASN A 54 -7.90 -3.13 -16.70
N GLY A 55 -9.19 -3.51 -16.78
CA GLY A 55 -9.81 -4.45 -15.85
C GLY A 55 -10.37 -3.80 -14.59
N GLU A 56 -11.12 -4.62 -13.84
CA GLU A 56 -11.57 -4.29 -12.49
C GLU A 56 -11.23 -5.49 -11.59
N PHE A 57 -10.78 -5.20 -10.37
CA PHE A 57 -10.33 -6.23 -9.43
C PHE A 57 -11.03 -6.04 -8.10
N LEU A 58 -11.28 -7.13 -7.37
CA LEU A 58 -11.73 -7.04 -5.99
C LEU A 58 -10.48 -6.91 -5.11
N MET A 59 -10.23 -5.76 -4.49
CA MET A 59 -8.93 -5.57 -3.82
C MET A 59 -8.71 -6.50 -2.63
N GLN A 60 -9.76 -6.78 -1.86
CA GLN A 60 -9.66 -7.54 -0.60
C GLN A 60 -9.99 -9.04 -0.76
N ASP A 61 -10.02 -9.57 -2.00
CA ASP A 61 -10.23 -11.00 -2.27
C ASP A 61 -9.75 -11.38 -3.69
N TRP A 62 -9.54 -12.67 -3.96
CA TRP A 62 -9.27 -13.21 -5.32
C TRP A 62 -8.13 -12.55 -6.10
N ASN A 63 -7.09 -12.08 -5.40
CA ASN A 63 -5.86 -11.57 -6.00
C ASN A 63 -4.64 -11.95 -5.15
N GLU A 64 -3.46 -11.83 -5.75
CA GLU A 64 -2.16 -11.99 -5.08
C GLU A 64 -1.39 -10.66 -5.19
N PHE A 65 -2.08 -9.54 -4.98
CA PHE A 65 -1.43 -8.23 -5.00
C PHE A 65 -0.69 -8.00 -3.68
N HIS A 66 0.54 -7.54 -3.79
CA HIS A 66 1.43 -7.28 -2.67
C HIS A 66 1.72 -5.78 -2.54
N LEU A 67 1.80 -5.30 -1.30
CA LEU A 67 2.40 -4.02 -0.94
C LEU A 67 3.63 -4.31 -0.09
N TYR A 68 4.79 -3.93 -0.63
CA TYR A 68 6.06 -3.98 0.09
C TYR A 68 6.44 -2.59 0.61
N ILE A 69 6.79 -2.47 1.89
CA ILE A 69 7.28 -1.23 2.49
C ILE A 69 8.60 -1.49 3.21
N ASP A 70 9.63 -0.75 2.79
CA ASP A 70 10.88 -0.54 3.53
C ASP A 70 10.63 0.67 4.46
N ALA A 71 10.50 0.39 5.77
CA ALA A 71 10.07 1.36 6.77
C ALA A 71 11.24 2.08 7.43
N ASP A 72 12.42 1.47 7.44
CA ASP A 72 13.63 2.00 8.07
C ASP A 72 14.65 2.60 7.06
N ASN A 73 14.34 2.49 5.76
CA ASN A 73 15.16 2.91 4.63
C ASN A 73 16.53 2.22 4.62
N ASN A 74 16.57 0.93 4.99
CA ASN A 74 17.75 0.10 4.99
C ASN A 74 17.52 -1.17 4.14
N ALA A 75 18.03 -1.16 2.91
CA ALA A 75 17.91 -2.30 1.99
C ALA A 75 18.57 -3.62 2.46
N SER A 76 19.22 -3.65 3.63
CA SER A 76 19.81 -4.85 4.23
C SER A 76 19.01 -5.44 5.41
N SER A 77 17.91 -4.81 5.82
CA SER A 77 16.93 -5.36 6.77
C SER A 77 15.74 -5.98 6.05
N GLY A 78 14.76 -6.47 6.81
CA GLY A 78 13.52 -6.99 6.26
C GLY A 78 13.68 -8.17 5.29
N LEU A 79 12.71 -8.26 4.38
CA LEU A 79 12.69 -9.17 3.24
C LEU A 79 13.40 -8.51 2.05
N ASP A 80 14.45 -9.16 1.51
CA ASP A 80 15.07 -8.73 0.25
C ASP A 80 14.08 -8.92 -0.90
N PHE A 81 13.61 -7.81 -1.48
CA PHE A 81 12.70 -7.81 -2.61
C PHE A 81 13.06 -6.71 -3.59
N GLN A 82 13.48 -7.07 -4.80
CA GLN A 82 13.80 -6.13 -5.89
C GLN A 82 14.74 -4.98 -5.48
N GLY A 83 15.65 -5.21 -4.52
CA GLY A 83 16.63 -4.23 -4.07
C GLY A 83 16.20 -3.35 -2.89
N ILE A 84 15.04 -3.62 -2.30
CA ILE A 84 14.64 -3.05 -0.99
C ILE A 84 14.68 -4.13 0.10
N GLY A 85 14.79 -3.67 1.35
CA GLY A 85 14.64 -4.49 2.55
C GLY A 85 13.26 -4.23 3.13
N ALA A 86 12.25 -4.99 2.70
CA ALA A 86 10.88 -4.71 3.08
C ALA A 86 10.57 -5.23 4.49
N GLU A 87 10.27 -4.34 5.43
CA GLU A 87 9.73 -4.73 6.72
C GLU A 87 8.29 -5.22 6.60
N LEU A 88 7.48 -4.64 5.72
CA LEU A 88 6.11 -5.13 5.45
C LEU A 88 6.02 -5.80 4.10
N ASP A 89 5.45 -7.01 4.07
CA ASP A 89 4.82 -7.63 2.90
C ASP A 89 3.32 -7.80 3.20
N TRP A 90 2.45 -7.01 2.58
CA TRP A 90 1.01 -7.11 2.75
C TRP A 90 0.34 -7.73 1.52
N THR A 91 -0.41 -8.82 1.68
CA THR A 91 -1.15 -9.47 0.58
C THR A 91 -2.62 -9.09 0.65
N PHE A 92 -3.09 -8.30 -0.32
CA PHE A 92 -4.44 -7.72 -0.26
C PHE A 92 -5.55 -8.77 -0.37
N GLY A 93 -5.46 -9.72 -1.30
CA GLY A 93 -6.46 -10.76 -1.45
C GLY A 93 -6.54 -11.75 -0.29
N GLN A 94 -5.47 -11.86 0.52
CA GLN A 94 -5.46 -12.69 1.73
C GLN A 94 -5.83 -11.90 2.99
N ARG A 95 -5.75 -10.57 2.93
CA ARG A 95 -6.03 -9.66 4.06
C ARG A 95 -5.13 -9.93 5.27
N GLU A 96 -3.92 -10.38 4.96
CA GLU A 96 -2.86 -10.76 5.89
C GLU A 96 -1.52 -10.30 5.31
N GLY A 97 -0.57 -10.01 6.19
CA GLY A 97 0.79 -9.67 5.81
C GLY A 97 1.82 -10.31 6.73
N VAL A 98 3.08 -10.03 6.42
CA VAL A 98 4.25 -10.46 7.18
C VAL A 98 5.06 -9.22 7.54
N PHE A 99 5.42 -9.11 8.82
CA PHE A 99 6.32 -8.08 9.34
C PHE A 99 7.69 -8.69 9.63
N TYR A 100 8.71 -8.28 8.90
CA TYR A 100 10.08 -8.74 9.03
C TYR A 100 10.87 -7.80 9.93
N ILE A 101 11.28 -8.27 11.12
CA ILE A 101 12.01 -7.46 12.09
C ILE A 101 13.02 -8.30 12.86
N ASN A 102 14.19 -7.71 13.19
CA ASN A 102 15.24 -8.35 14.00
C ASN A 102 15.69 -9.74 13.49
N GLY A 103 15.60 -9.98 12.16
CA GLY A 103 15.94 -11.25 11.53
C GLY A 103 14.90 -12.37 11.71
N GLY A 104 13.73 -12.05 12.27
CA GLY A 104 12.55 -12.90 12.33
C GLY A 104 11.38 -12.32 11.54
N SER A 105 10.20 -12.92 11.70
CA SER A 105 8.96 -12.45 11.08
C SER A 105 7.74 -12.73 11.94
N GLU A 106 6.74 -11.85 11.86
CA GLU A 106 5.45 -11.98 12.54
C GLU A 106 4.31 -11.82 11.53
N THR A 107 3.17 -12.47 11.80
CA THR A 107 1.95 -12.25 11.00
C THR A 107 1.34 -10.90 11.34
N VAL A 108 0.94 -10.16 10.31
CA VAL A 108 0.26 -8.86 10.41
C VAL A 108 -1.18 -8.99 9.95
N TRP A 109 -2.09 -8.43 10.73
CA TRP A 109 -3.50 -8.30 10.38
C TRP A 109 -3.85 -6.87 10.02
N GLN A 110 -5.00 -6.71 9.36
CA GLN A 110 -5.47 -5.40 8.90
C GLN A 110 -5.54 -4.34 10.02
N ASN A 111 -5.89 -4.77 11.25
CA ASN A 111 -5.98 -3.88 12.41
C ASN A 111 -4.62 -3.40 12.90
N ASP A 112 -3.57 -4.19 12.75
CA ASP A 112 -2.21 -3.83 13.20
C ASP A 112 -1.67 -2.66 12.37
N LEU A 113 -2.08 -2.57 11.10
CA LEU A 113 -1.79 -1.45 10.20
C LEU A 113 -2.78 -0.27 10.32
N THR A 114 -3.90 -0.46 11.04
CA THR A 114 -5.10 0.41 10.94
C THR A 114 -5.48 0.64 9.46
N LEU A 115 -5.37 -0.40 8.64
CA LEU A 115 -5.47 -0.30 7.18
C LEU A 115 -6.91 -0.05 6.74
N ARG A 116 -7.10 1.06 6.02
CA ARG A 116 -8.36 1.44 5.35
C ARG A 116 -8.18 1.24 3.85
N ILE A 117 -9.20 0.72 3.18
CA ILE A 117 -9.19 0.51 1.71
C ILE A 117 -10.54 0.93 1.13
N GLY A 118 -10.51 1.61 -0.01
CA GLY A 118 -11.67 1.94 -0.82
C GLY A 118 -11.40 1.80 -2.33
N PRO A 119 -12.41 1.48 -3.15
CA PRO A 119 -13.71 0.93 -2.74
C PRO A 119 -13.60 -0.52 -2.24
N THR A 120 -14.68 -1.07 -1.69
CA THR A 120 -14.75 -2.45 -1.17
C THR A 120 -15.33 -3.47 -2.16
N ILE A 121 -15.63 -3.03 -3.38
CA ILE A 121 -16.12 -3.83 -4.50
C ILE A 121 -15.05 -3.91 -5.60
N THR A 122 -15.39 -4.53 -6.73
CA THR A 122 -14.53 -4.46 -7.92
C THR A 122 -14.40 -3.03 -8.41
N SER A 123 -13.19 -2.61 -8.77
CA SER A 123 -12.89 -1.29 -9.32
C SER A 123 -11.61 -1.32 -10.15
N SER A 124 -11.44 -0.33 -11.01
CA SER A 124 -10.21 -0.07 -11.79
C SER A 124 -9.22 0.84 -11.06
N GLU A 125 -9.61 1.40 -9.91
CA GLU A 125 -8.80 2.28 -9.09
C GLU A 125 -9.12 2.10 -7.60
N PHE A 126 -8.11 2.26 -6.76
CA PHE A 126 -8.17 2.03 -5.32
C PHE A 126 -7.36 3.09 -4.57
N GLU A 127 -7.75 3.26 -3.32
CA GLU A 127 -7.05 4.07 -2.34
C GLU A 127 -6.93 3.30 -1.02
N ILE A 128 -5.81 3.50 -0.35
CA ILE A 128 -5.55 2.94 0.96
C ILE A 128 -4.95 3.97 1.90
N ALA A 129 -5.16 3.76 3.19
CA ALA A 129 -4.49 4.49 4.25
C ALA A 129 -3.91 3.53 5.29
N ILE A 130 -2.65 3.72 5.67
CA ILE A 130 -1.95 2.99 6.73
C ILE A 130 -1.56 3.97 7.82
N SER A 131 -1.81 3.61 9.09
CA SER A 131 -1.42 4.47 10.21
C SER A 131 0.10 4.58 10.27
N ARG A 132 0.61 5.81 10.35
CA ARG A 132 2.04 6.09 10.54
C ARG A 132 2.53 5.70 11.94
N GLU A 133 1.61 5.47 12.86
CA GLU A 133 1.86 4.99 14.22
C GLU A 133 1.60 3.48 14.34
N SER A 134 1.39 2.77 13.22
CA SER A 134 1.32 1.31 13.27
C SER A 134 2.67 0.73 13.66
N ASP A 135 2.63 -0.26 14.55
CA ASP A 135 3.75 -1.07 15.03
C ASP A 135 4.70 -1.50 13.89
N VAL A 136 4.12 -1.90 12.76
CA VAL A 136 4.88 -2.28 11.56
C VAL A 136 5.67 -1.12 10.94
N LEU A 137 5.08 0.09 10.86
CA LEU A 137 5.75 1.26 10.27
C LEU A 137 6.66 2.00 11.26
N THR A 138 6.49 1.78 12.57
CA THR A 138 7.35 2.32 13.63
C THR A 138 8.39 1.32 14.12
N LEU A 139 8.46 0.14 13.51
CA LEU A 139 9.39 -0.94 13.84
C LEU A 139 9.24 -1.45 15.29
N ASN A 140 8.03 -1.36 15.87
CA ASN A 140 7.77 -1.62 17.28
C ASN A 140 8.63 -0.78 18.26
N GLU A 141 9.12 0.39 17.84
CA GLU A 141 9.95 1.29 18.68
C GLU A 141 9.13 2.33 19.48
N SER A 142 7.91 1.99 19.90
CA SER A 142 7.03 2.88 20.69
C SER A 142 7.52 3.18 22.10
#